data_AF-A0A928FNW9-F1
#
_entry.id   AF-A0A928FNW9-F1
#
_cell.length_a   1.000
_cell.length_b   1.000
_cell.length_c   1.000
_cell.angle_alpha   90.00
_cell.angle_beta   90.00
_cell.angle_gamma   90.00
#
_symmetry.space_group_name_H-M   'P 1'
#
loop_
_entity.id
_entity.type
_entity.pdbx_description
1 polymer ?
#
loop_
_entity_poly.entity_id
_entity_poly.type
_entity_poly.pdbx_seq_one_letter_code
_entity_poly.pdbx_strand_id
1 'polypeptide(L)'
;MNKNKWYENLLIALIIIILSPLIILVLICEGTSYLFQLPKNKKAYKNSIYYAEFKQEFETCIFYSYEYRFYNSAMRRKLPLKYVKQESNGFEHFIYNETIYLFPDFDQMDWSEDGAVLEVDYDGDWKPFDESYKNLLSKLENSSEYPVKLLVERNMIQIFNLNEVQLPDCIFVTWSYENAFENEDSPLKMIAPKDINELYDMMLQTPDLCGKFSFSEDKRFIVWDLFENIRLEIGMDFREGYISIQRLLFGKIGSGITHWHPSKFEIYDDVCSIGKRGNVLVLRSSWSGGAVLYSGSKEECPYSPDKKYLFGKYYYFENV
;
A
#
# COMPACT_ATOMS: atom_id res chain seq x y z
N MET A 1 6.12 47.68 15.63
CA MET A 1 4.64 47.56 15.74
C MET A 1 4.09 47.16 14.38
N ASN A 2 3.74 45.88 14.24
CA ASN A 2 3.24 45.32 12.98
C ASN A 2 1.81 45.81 12.75
N LYS A 3 1.59 46.66 11.74
CA LYS A 3 0.25 47.04 11.29
C LYS A 3 -0.31 45.91 10.40
N ASN A 4 -0.69 44.78 10.99
CA ASN A 4 -1.63 43.90 10.31
C ASN A 4 -2.93 44.70 10.15
N LYS A 5 -3.31 44.97 8.90
CA LYS A 5 -4.38 45.91 8.63
C LYS A 5 -5.69 45.20 8.93
N TRP A 6 -6.46 45.74 9.87
CA TRP A 6 -7.71 45.18 10.43
C TRP A 6 -8.69 44.59 9.40
N TYR A 7 -8.67 45.06 8.15
CA TYR A 7 -9.49 44.53 7.06
C TYR A 7 -9.07 43.12 6.60
N GLU A 8 -7.79 42.73 6.73
CA GLU A 8 -7.33 41.35 6.45
C GLU A 8 -7.89 40.38 7.48
N ASN A 9 -7.86 40.77 8.76
CA ASN A 9 -8.46 39.97 9.83
C ASN A 9 -10.00 39.87 9.67
N LEU A 10 -10.66 40.94 9.22
CA LEU A 10 -12.10 40.94 8.92
C LEU A 10 -12.43 40.03 7.73
N LEU A 11 -11.60 40.06 6.68
CA LEU A 11 -11.76 39.21 5.50
C LEU A 11 -11.59 37.73 5.85
N ILE A 12 -10.56 37.38 6.64
CA ILE A 12 -10.34 36.03 7.15
C ILE A 12 -11.54 35.57 7.99
N ALA A 13 -12.05 36.41 8.90
CA ALA A 13 -13.21 36.09 9.73
C ALA A 13 -14.47 35.86 8.87
N LEU A 14 -14.71 36.68 7.85
CA LEU A 14 -15.81 36.50 6.90
C LEU A 14 -15.69 35.20 6.10
N ILE A 15 -14.49 34.86 5.62
CA ILE A 15 -14.22 33.60 4.91
C ILE A 15 -14.51 32.40 5.82
N ILE A 16 -14.04 32.43 7.07
CA ILE A 16 -14.31 31.37 8.05
C ILE A 16 -15.82 31.24 8.30
N ILE A 17 -16.55 32.34 8.50
CA ILE A 17 -18.00 32.30 8.71
C ILE A 17 -18.73 31.72 7.50
N ILE A 18 -18.37 32.16 6.29
CA ILE A 18 -19.01 31.69 5.04
C ILE A 18 -18.69 30.21 4.77
N LEU A 19 -17.45 29.77 5.01
CA LEU A 19 -17.03 28.39 4.79
C LEU A 19 -17.36 27.47 5.97
N SER A 20 -17.67 28.00 7.15
CA SER A 20 -17.94 27.19 8.36
C SER A 20 -19.01 26.12 8.18
N PRO A 21 -20.14 26.33 7.47
CA PRO A 21 -21.10 25.27 7.23
C PRO A 21 -20.52 24.15 6.35
N LEU A 22 -19.66 24.50 5.38
CA LEU A 22 -18.99 23.55 4.51
C LEU A 22 -17.93 22.74 5.29
N ILE A 23 -17.14 23.41 6.12
CA ILE A 23 -16.14 22.79 7.01
C ILE A 23 -16.84 21.83 7.98
N ILE A 24 -17.92 22.26 8.63
CA ILE A 24 -18.71 21.41 9.53
C ILE A 24 -19.27 20.20 8.77
N LEU A 25 -19.77 20.40 7.55
CA LEU A 25 -20.30 19.30 6.73
C LEU A 25 -19.21 18.29 6.33
N VAL A 26 -18.01 18.76 5.97
CA VAL A 26 -16.84 17.89 5.71
C VAL A 26 -16.45 17.11 6.97
N LEU A 27 -16.34 17.78 8.12
CA LEU A 27 -16.01 17.13 9.40
C LEU A 27 -17.08 16.11 9.83
N ILE A 28 -18.36 16.37 9.58
CA ILE A 28 -19.43 15.39 9.82
C ILE A 28 -19.31 14.21 8.86
N CYS A 29 -19.02 14.44 7.57
CA CYS A 29 -18.83 13.36 6.60
C CYS A 29 -17.61 12.48 6.93
N GLU A 30 -16.46 13.08 7.26
CA GLU A 30 -15.27 12.36 7.71
C GLU A 30 -15.50 11.65 9.04
N GLY A 31 -16.10 12.32 10.01
CA GLY A 31 -16.41 11.76 11.32
C GLY A 31 -17.40 10.60 11.23
N THR A 32 -18.43 10.69 10.39
CA THR A 32 -19.37 9.58 10.15
C THR A 32 -18.68 8.43 9.42
N SER A 33 -17.85 8.71 8.41
CA SER A 33 -17.04 7.69 7.74
C SER A 33 -16.18 6.93 8.75
N TYR A 34 -15.45 7.66 9.61
CA TYR A 34 -14.64 7.09 10.68
C TYR A 34 -15.47 6.25 11.67
N LEU A 35 -16.62 6.77 12.13
CA LEU A 35 -17.53 6.05 13.04
C LEU A 35 -18.08 4.75 12.45
N PHE A 36 -18.25 4.64 11.13
CA PHE A 36 -18.70 3.42 10.47
C PHE A 36 -17.56 2.49 10.06
N GLN A 37 -16.36 3.02 9.81
CA GLN A 37 -15.18 2.24 9.45
C GLN A 37 -14.55 1.59 10.69
N LEU A 38 -14.42 2.32 11.79
CA LEU A 38 -13.74 1.85 13.00
C LEU A 38 -14.31 0.53 13.55
N PRO A 39 -15.65 0.33 13.68
CA PRO A 39 -16.21 -0.95 14.12
C PRO A 39 -15.94 -2.09 13.14
N LYS A 40 -15.90 -1.80 11.83
CA LYS A 40 -15.58 -2.81 10.80
C LYS A 40 -14.10 -3.22 10.89
N ASN A 41 -13.21 -2.24 11.01
CA ASN A 41 -11.77 -2.46 11.17
C ASN A 41 -11.50 -3.25 12.44
N LYS A 42 -12.10 -2.85 13.57
CA LYS A 42 -12.00 -3.59 14.84
C LYS A 42 -12.51 -5.03 14.73
N LYS A 43 -13.62 -5.25 14.01
CA LYS A 43 -14.15 -6.60 13.77
C LYS A 43 -13.22 -7.43 12.88
N ALA A 44 -12.68 -6.84 11.81
CA ALA A 44 -11.73 -7.50 10.92
C ALA A 44 -10.44 -7.88 11.67
N TYR A 45 -9.90 -6.95 12.48
CA TYR A 45 -8.74 -7.19 13.33
C TYR A 45 -8.97 -8.35 14.31
N LYS A 46 -10.11 -8.37 14.99
CA LYS A 46 -10.48 -9.47 15.90
C LYS A 46 -10.62 -10.84 15.23
N ASN A 47 -10.76 -10.88 13.92
CA ASN A 47 -10.83 -12.11 13.14
C ASN A 47 -9.48 -12.47 12.48
N SER A 48 -8.43 -11.68 12.70
CA SER A 48 -7.10 -11.90 12.11
C SER A 48 -6.30 -12.97 12.86
N ILE A 49 -5.32 -13.57 12.18
CA ILE A 49 -4.39 -14.54 12.78
C ILE A 49 -3.54 -13.84 13.84
N TYR A 50 -3.07 -12.62 13.54
CA TYR A 50 -2.30 -11.79 14.45
C TYR A 50 -3.00 -11.57 15.80
N TYR A 51 -4.30 -11.22 15.78
CA TYR A 51 -5.06 -11.08 17.03
C TYR A 51 -5.27 -12.41 17.75
N ALA A 52 -5.50 -13.50 17.01
CA ALA A 52 -5.71 -14.83 17.61
C ALA A 52 -4.47 -15.28 18.41
N GLU A 53 -3.27 -14.96 17.93
CA GLU A 53 -2.01 -15.33 18.57
C GLU A 53 -1.58 -14.34 19.66
N PHE A 54 -1.50 -13.04 19.34
CA PHE A 54 -0.91 -12.05 20.25
C PHE A 54 -1.92 -11.35 21.16
N LYS A 55 -3.22 -11.40 20.83
CA LYS A 55 -4.33 -10.80 21.60
C LYS A 55 -4.13 -9.32 21.97
N GLN A 56 -3.40 -8.58 21.14
CA GLN A 56 -3.14 -7.17 21.39
C GLN A 56 -4.42 -6.35 21.30
N GLU A 57 -4.41 -5.18 21.94
CA GLU A 57 -5.52 -4.25 21.83
C GLU A 57 -5.61 -3.69 20.40
N PHE A 58 -6.83 -3.37 19.99
CA PHE A 58 -7.04 -2.78 18.68
C PHE A 58 -6.60 -1.31 18.70
N GLU A 59 -5.63 -0.98 17.86
CA GLU A 59 -5.22 0.39 17.57
C GLU A 59 -5.76 0.85 16.21
N THR A 60 -6.04 2.14 16.07
CA THR A 60 -6.69 2.71 14.87
C THR A 60 -5.89 2.48 13.60
N CYS A 61 -4.57 2.44 13.71
CA CYS A 61 -3.64 2.30 12.59
C CYS A 61 -3.06 0.89 12.46
N ILE A 62 -3.60 -0.11 13.18
CA ILE A 62 -3.03 -1.47 13.19
C ILE A 62 -2.96 -2.12 11.80
N PHE A 63 -3.84 -1.73 10.87
CA PHE A 63 -3.83 -2.22 9.49
C PHE A 63 -2.66 -1.67 8.66
N TYR A 64 -2.02 -0.60 9.12
CA TYR A 64 -0.82 -0.02 8.51
C TYR A 64 0.46 -0.50 9.18
N SER A 65 0.38 -1.18 10.34
CA SER A 65 1.56 -1.76 11.01
C SER A 65 2.20 -2.82 10.12
N TYR A 66 3.51 -2.73 9.99
CA TYR A 66 4.35 -3.63 9.20
C TYR A 66 4.25 -5.07 9.73
N GLU A 67 4.30 -5.22 11.06
CA GLU A 67 4.12 -6.46 11.80
C GLU A 67 2.80 -7.14 11.45
N TYR A 68 1.69 -6.40 11.56
CA TYR A 68 0.35 -6.91 11.31
C TYR A 68 0.19 -7.37 9.86
N ARG A 69 0.63 -6.55 8.90
CA ARG A 69 0.53 -6.82 7.45
C ARG A 69 1.34 -8.05 7.09
N PHE A 70 2.63 -8.06 7.46
CA PHE A 70 3.54 -9.16 7.20
C PHE A 70 3.06 -10.47 7.84
N TYR A 71 2.79 -10.47 9.15
CA TYR A 71 2.49 -11.68 9.88
C TYR A 71 1.21 -12.37 9.39
N ASN A 72 0.13 -11.62 9.17
CA ASN A 72 -1.11 -12.21 8.66
C ASN A 72 -0.94 -12.79 7.25
N SER A 73 -0.12 -12.17 6.41
CA SER A 73 0.23 -12.75 5.10
C SER A 73 1.07 -14.02 5.27
N ALA A 74 2.19 -13.92 5.97
CA ALA A 74 3.14 -15.02 6.13
C ALA A 74 2.48 -16.28 6.69
N MET A 75 1.60 -16.13 7.67
CA MET A 75 0.85 -17.25 8.26
C MET A 75 -0.19 -17.85 7.31
N ARG A 76 -0.85 -17.05 6.46
CA ARG A 76 -1.76 -17.56 5.42
C ARG A 76 -1.01 -18.38 4.37
N ARG A 77 0.17 -17.89 3.97
CA ARG A 77 1.09 -18.55 3.04
C ARG A 77 1.87 -19.73 3.63
N LYS A 78 1.75 -19.93 4.95
CA LYS A 78 2.47 -20.97 5.72
C LYS A 78 3.98 -20.87 5.54
N LEU A 79 4.51 -19.64 5.54
CA LEU A 79 5.96 -19.44 5.50
C LEU A 79 6.60 -20.10 6.74
N PRO A 80 7.71 -20.84 6.57
CA PRO A 80 8.38 -21.53 7.67
C PRO A 80 9.25 -20.55 8.46
N LEU A 81 8.62 -19.54 9.05
CA LEU A 81 9.28 -18.53 9.89
C LEU A 81 9.01 -18.77 11.37
N LYS A 82 9.87 -18.20 12.20
CA LYS A 82 9.64 -18.08 13.64
C LYS A 82 9.43 -16.62 13.98
N TYR A 83 8.20 -16.27 14.34
CA TYR A 83 7.89 -14.93 14.84
C TYR A 83 8.23 -14.82 16.32
N VAL A 84 8.78 -13.69 16.74
CA VAL A 84 9.20 -13.45 18.12
C VAL A 84 8.72 -12.07 18.55
N LYS A 85 7.92 -12.05 19.61
CA LYS A 85 7.62 -10.84 20.38
C LYS A 85 8.34 -10.91 21.71
N GLN A 86 9.23 -9.97 21.96
CA GLN A 86 10.02 -9.92 23.20
C GLN A 86 9.14 -9.51 24.38
N GLU A 87 9.21 -10.26 25.48
CA GLU A 87 8.35 -10.01 26.65
C GLU A 87 8.71 -8.72 27.40
N SER A 88 9.98 -8.30 27.36
CA SER A 88 10.47 -7.18 28.17
C SER A 88 10.10 -5.81 27.62
N ASN A 89 10.15 -5.65 26.29
CA ASN A 89 10.01 -4.37 25.60
C ASN A 89 8.96 -4.42 24.48
N GLY A 90 8.35 -5.58 24.24
CA GLY A 90 7.34 -5.77 23.20
C GLY A 90 7.88 -5.73 21.77
N PHE A 91 9.20 -5.65 21.57
CA PHE A 91 9.80 -5.54 20.24
C PHE A 91 9.55 -6.82 19.44
N GLU A 92 9.13 -6.65 18.20
CA GLU A 92 8.73 -7.73 17.30
C GLU A 92 9.75 -7.91 16.19
N HIS A 93 10.14 -9.15 15.97
CA HIS A 93 11.00 -9.55 14.86
C HIS A 93 10.64 -10.96 14.42
N PHE A 94 11.20 -11.39 13.31
CA PHE A 94 11.03 -12.78 12.88
C PHE A 94 12.33 -13.37 12.36
N ILE A 95 12.43 -14.69 12.46
CA ILE A 95 13.57 -15.46 11.96
C ILE A 95 13.10 -16.25 10.76
N TYR A 96 13.78 -16.06 9.63
CA TYR A 96 13.53 -16.78 8.39
C TYR A 96 14.86 -17.09 7.71
N ASN A 97 15.06 -18.34 7.30
CA ASN A 97 16.31 -18.82 6.70
C ASN A 97 17.56 -18.37 7.48
N GLU A 98 17.59 -18.66 8.79
CA GLU A 98 18.72 -18.33 9.68
C GLU A 98 19.09 -16.84 9.68
N THR A 99 18.14 -15.94 9.38
CA THR A 99 18.31 -14.48 9.41
C THR A 99 17.23 -13.86 10.28
N ILE A 100 17.60 -12.94 11.15
CA ILE A 100 16.64 -12.10 11.89
C ILE A 100 16.25 -10.94 10.99
N TYR A 101 14.95 -10.73 10.84
CA TYR A 101 14.39 -9.58 10.15
C TYR A 101 13.70 -8.65 11.13
N LEU A 102 14.07 -7.37 11.04
CA LEU A 102 13.46 -6.27 11.77
C LEU A 102 12.49 -5.52 10.86
N PHE A 103 11.46 -4.95 11.47
CA PHE A 103 10.62 -3.95 10.83
C PHE A 103 11.19 -2.55 11.09
N PRO A 104 11.11 -1.64 10.11
CA PRO A 104 11.52 -0.25 10.29
C PRO A 104 10.57 0.47 11.26
N ASP A 105 11.08 1.48 11.94
CA ASP A 105 10.31 2.43 12.75
C ASP A 105 10.25 3.82 12.08
N PHE A 106 10.35 3.84 10.75
CA PHE A 106 10.31 5.00 9.87
C PHE A 106 9.44 4.71 8.64
N ASP A 107 9.04 5.76 7.93
CA ASP A 107 8.08 5.70 6.83
C ASP A 107 8.76 5.73 5.46
N GLN A 108 9.86 6.47 5.32
CA GLN A 108 10.55 6.65 4.04
C GLN A 108 12.07 6.61 4.18
N MET A 109 12.73 6.36 3.06
CA MET A 109 14.17 6.38 2.88
C MET A 109 14.52 7.15 1.61
N ASP A 110 15.50 8.03 1.74
CA ASP A 110 16.07 8.74 0.59
C ASP A 110 17.52 9.12 0.88
N TRP A 111 18.26 9.45 -0.16
CA TRP A 111 19.60 9.99 0.00
C TRP A 111 19.50 11.49 0.30
N SER A 112 20.38 11.97 1.18
CA SER A 112 20.56 13.39 1.47
C SER A 112 20.71 14.21 0.19
N GLU A 113 20.43 15.52 0.24
CA GLU A 113 20.50 16.39 -0.96
C GLU A 113 21.87 16.35 -1.68
N ASP A 114 22.95 16.09 -0.94
CA ASP A 114 24.31 15.94 -1.47
C ASP A 114 24.64 14.51 -1.95
N GLY A 115 23.70 13.57 -1.79
CA GLY A 115 23.79 12.17 -2.17
C GLY A 115 24.73 11.33 -1.30
N ALA A 116 25.27 11.87 -0.21
CA ALA A 116 26.34 11.25 0.55
C ALA A 116 25.85 10.27 1.63
N VAL A 117 24.66 10.51 2.19
CA VAL A 117 24.13 9.78 3.34
C VAL A 117 22.74 9.27 3.02
N LEU A 118 22.48 8.00 3.33
CA LEU A 118 21.12 7.46 3.34
C LEU A 118 20.41 7.97 4.60
N GLU A 119 19.30 8.65 4.43
CA GLU A 119 18.47 9.20 5.49
C GLU A 119 17.13 8.49 5.53
N VAL A 120 16.50 8.51 6.69
CA VAL A 120 15.16 7.96 6.91
C VAL A 120 14.26 9.02 7.52
N ASP A 121 13.00 9.02 7.10
CA ASP A 121 11.97 9.95 7.54
C ASP A 121 10.99 9.27 8.50
N TYR A 122 10.71 9.94 9.61
CA TYR A 122 9.59 9.62 10.49
C TYR A 122 8.85 10.90 10.84
N ASP A 123 7.61 11.04 10.40
CA ASP A 123 6.77 12.23 10.64
C ASP A 123 7.42 13.56 10.19
N GLY A 124 8.17 13.54 9.10
CA GLY A 124 8.88 14.70 8.54
C GLY A 124 10.25 15.00 9.17
N ASP A 125 10.70 14.18 10.13
CA ASP A 125 12.01 14.30 10.76
C ASP A 125 13.02 13.33 10.13
N TRP A 126 13.91 13.87 9.30
CA TRP A 126 14.95 13.13 8.58
C TRP A 126 16.18 12.91 9.45
N LYS A 127 16.64 11.65 9.53
CA LYS A 127 17.83 11.25 10.29
C LYS A 127 18.71 10.27 9.51
N PRO A 128 20.02 10.23 9.78
CA PRO A 128 20.90 9.25 9.17
C PRO A 128 20.45 7.80 9.45
N PHE A 129 20.39 6.98 8.39
CA PHE A 129 19.97 5.59 8.47
C PHE A 129 20.76 4.78 9.51
N ASP A 130 22.08 4.97 9.58
CA ASP A 130 22.95 4.23 10.49
C ASP A 130 22.57 4.45 11.96
N GLU A 131 22.11 5.65 12.32
CA GLU A 131 21.63 5.96 13.67
C GLU A 131 20.32 5.22 13.96
N SER A 132 19.35 5.32 13.06
CA SER A 132 18.05 4.65 13.17
C SER A 132 18.20 3.13 13.22
N TYR A 133 19.04 2.55 12.36
CA TYR A 133 19.32 1.13 12.34
C TYR A 133 20.01 0.66 13.63
N LYS A 134 20.98 1.42 14.15
CA LYS A 134 21.61 1.11 15.45
C LYS A 134 20.61 1.16 16.60
N ASN A 135 19.68 2.11 16.58
CA ASN A 135 18.62 2.20 17.57
C ASN A 135 17.68 0.99 17.51
N LEU A 136 17.29 0.54 16.32
CA LEU A 136 16.52 -0.71 16.13
C LEU A 136 17.29 -1.92 16.67
N LEU A 137 18.56 -2.06 16.33
CA LEU A 137 19.41 -3.14 16.84
C LEU A 137 19.51 -3.16 18.36
N SER A 138 19.54 -1.99 19.01
CA SER A 138 19.60 -1.90 20.47
C SER A 138 18.35 -2.44 21.19
N LYS A 139 17.21 -2.57 20.48
CA LYS A 139 15.96 -3.12 21.00
C LYS A 139 15.96 -4.67 21.00
N LEU A 140 16.82 -5.30 20.20
CA LEU A 140 16.96 -6.75 20.18
C LEU A 140 17.60 -7.27 21.47
N GLU A 141 16.93 -8.22 22.11
CA GLU A 141 17.50 -8.95 23.24
C GLU A 141 18.32 -10.13 22.77
N ASN A 142 19.45 -10.34 23.48
CA ASN A 142 20.43 -11.38 23.25
C ASN A 142 21.19 -11.21 21.93
N SER A 143 22.52 -11.37 21.99
CA SER A 143 23.32 -11.46 20.77
C SER A 143 22.97 -12.77 20.05
N SER A 144 22.19 -12.66 18.98
CA SER A 144 21.91 -13.79 18.10
C SER A 144 23.16 -14.12 17.28
N GLU A 145 23.36 -15.41 17.00
CA GLU A 145 24.37 -15.86 16.02
C GLU A 145 23.93 -15.57 14.58
N TYR A 146 22.65 -15.27 14.36
CA TYR A 146 22.11 -14.99 13.03
C TYR A 146 22.40 -13.56 12.57
N PRO A 147 22.67 -13.35 11.26
CA PRO A 147 22.70 -12.01 10.68
C PRO A 147 21.35 -11.31 10.89
N VAL A 148 21.40 -9.99 11.05
CA VAL A 148 20.23 -9.14 11.22
C VAL A 148 20.03 -8.29 9.97
N LYS A 149 18.83 -8.32 9.41
CA LYS A 149 18.42 -7.48 8.28
C LYS A 149 17.19 -6.65 8.64
N LEU A 150 17.06 -5.51 8.00
CA LEU A 150 15.87 -4.68 8.01
C LEU A 150 15.03 -5.02 6.79
N LEU A 151 13.79 -5.46 6.98
CA LEU A 151 12.86 -5.72 5.89
C LEU A 151 12.19 -4.40 5.49
N VAL A 152 12.42 -3.93 4.28
CA VAL A 152 11.94 -2.63 3.78
C VAL A 152 11.09 -2.84 2.53
N GLU A 153 9.91 -2.22 2.46
CA GLU A 153 9.09 -2.24 1.24
C GLU A 153 9.71 -1.36 0.16
N ARG A 154 9.50 -1.74 -1.09
CA ARG A 154 10.05 -1.04 -2.25
C ARG A 154 9.58 0.42 -2.31
N ASN A 155 8.33 0.69 -1.93
CA ASN A 155 7.73 2.02 -1.91
C ASN A 155 8.33 2.96 -0.86
N MET A 156 9.04 2.44 0.15
CA MET A 156 9.69 3.27 1.16
C MET A 156 10.92 3.98 0.59
N ILE A 157 11.54 3.46 -0.48
CA ILE A 157 12.77 4.01 -1.05
C ILE A 157 12.47 4.87 -2.29
N GLN A 158 12.69 6.18 -2.20
CA GLN A 158 12.29 7.18 -3.20
C GLN A 158 13.20 7.26 -4.45
N ILE A 159 13.86 6.15 -4.80
CA ILE A 159 14.70 6.03 -6.00
C ILE A 159 14.00 5.18 -7.04
N PHE A 160 13.95 5.62 -8.31
CA PHE A 160 13.29 4.87 -9.38
C PHE A 160 13.98 3.55 -9.74
N ASN A 161 15.31 3.51 -9.79
CA ASN A 161 16.06 2.29 -10.10
C ASN A 161 17.05 1.98 -8.99
N LEU A 162 16.67 1.07 -8.08
CA LEU A 162 17.53 0.66 -6.97
C LEU A 162 18.75 -0.15 -7.43
N ASN A 163 18.79 -0.64 -8.67
CA ASN A 163 19.98 -1.31 -9.20
C ASN A 163 21.14 -0.33 -9.47
N GLU A 164 20.86 0.98 -9.56
CA GLU A 164 21.86 2.01 -9.82
C GLU A 164 22.53 2.52 -8.53
N VAL A 165 22.04 2.10 -7.37
CA VAL A 165 22.55 2.52 -6.06
C VAL A 165 22.96 1.32 -5.23
N GLN A 166 23.97 1.52 -4.39
CA GLN A 166 24.38 0.51 -3.42
C GLN A 166 23.62 0.73 -2.11
N LEU A 167 22.71 -0.17 -1.80
CA LEU A 167 22.07 -0.23 -0.49
C LEU A 167 23.01 -0.87 0.54
N PRO A 168 22.95 -0.46 1.82
CA PRO A 168 23.59 -1.19 2.91
C PRO A 168 23.19 -2.67 2.93
N ASP A 169 24.16 -3.57 3.17
CA ASP A 169 23.94 -5.04 3.18
C ASP A 169 22.90 -5.50 4.22
N CYS A 170 22.67 -4.67 5.25
CA CYS A 170 21.66 -4.91 6.27
C CYS A 170 20.23 -4.66 5.79
N ILE A 171 20.01 -4.08 4.61
CA ILE A 171 18.66 -3.85 4.06
C ILE A 171 18.27 -5.04 3.18
N PHE A 172 17.06 -5.55 3.41
CA PHE A 172 16.38 -6.48 2.52
C PHE A 172 15.16 -5.80 1.93
N VAL A 173 15.18 -5.56 0.62
CA VAL A 173 14.05 -4.93 -0.10
C VAL A 173 13.05 -6.01 -0.54
N THR A 174 11.82 -5.87 -0.07
CA THR A 174 10.65 -6.62 -0.53
C THR A 174 9.75 -5.73 -1.39
N TRP A 175 8.89 -6.30 -2.24
CA TRP A 175 7.85 -5.55 -2.93
C TRP A 175 6.89 -4.91 -1.92
N SER A 176 6.18 -5.75 -1.17
CA SER A 176 5.37 -5.36 -0.03
C SER A 176 5.51 -6.36 1.12
N TYR A 177 4.99 -6.04 2.29
CA TYR A 177 4.91 -6.97 3.41
C TYR A 177 3.95 -8.13 3.14
N GLU A 178 2.88 -7.89 2.38
CA GLU A 178 1.89 -8.92 2.04
C GLU A 178 2.43 -9.99 1.09
N ASN A 179 3.45 -9.69 0.28
CA ASN A 179 4.04 -10.66 -0.66
C ASN A 179 5.52 -10.91 -0.37
N ALA A 180 5.99 -10.55 0.83
CA ALA A 180 7.41 -10.67 1.18
C ALA A 180 7.94 -12.08 0.93
N PHE A 181 9.14 -12.14 0.34
CA PHE A 181 9.85 -13.34 -0.11
C PHE A 181 9.28 -14.03 -1.36
N GLU A 182 8.36 -13.40 -2.07
CA GLU A 182 7.89 -13.87 -3.38
C GLU A 182 8.50 -13.09 -4.53
N ASN A 183 8.80 -13.79 -5.63
CA ASN A 183 9.37 -13.19 -6.84
C ASN A 183 10.65 -12.38 -6.57
N GLU A 184 11.46 -12.83 -5.61
CA GLU A 184 12.68 -12.16 -5.16
C GLU A 184 13.71 -11.98 -6.27
N ASP A 185 13.65 -12.87 -7.25
CA ASP A 185 14.43 -12.98 -8.47
C ASP A 185 13.91 -12.08 -9.61
N SER A 186 12.79 -11.38 -9.43
CA SER A 186 12.28 -10.44 -10.42
C SER A 186 13.21 -9.22 -10.56
N PRO A 187 13.72 -8.91 -11.77
CA PRO A 187 14.53 -7.71 -11.98
C PRO A 187 13.72 -6.42 -11.80
N LEU A 188 12.38 -6.51 -11.89
CA LEU A 188 11.48 -5.38 -11.74
C LEU A 188 11.30 -4.97 -10.28
N LYS A 189 11.65 -5.83 -9.30
CA LYS A 189 11.55 -5.52 -7.85
C LYS A 189 12.28 -4.25 -7.45
N MET A 190 13.35 -3.95 -8.16
CA MET A 190 14.19 -2.79 -7.90
C MET A 190 13.76 -1.55 -8.71
N ILE A 191 12.76 -1.66 -9.58
CA ILE A 191 12.42 -0.63 -10.57
C ILE A 191 11.00 -0.12 -10.32
N ALA A 192 10.88 1.19 -10.17
CA ALA A 192 9.61 1.91 -10.20
C ALA A 192 9.51 2.69 -11.52
N PRO A 193 8.32 2.73 -12.15
CA PRO A 193 8.14 3.46 -13.41
C PRO A 193 8.23 4.97 -13.20
N LYS A 194 8.99 5.68 -14.06
CA LYS A 194 9.07 7.15 -14.04
C LYS A 194 7.85 7.81 -14.68
N ASP A 195 7.31 7.15 -15.71
CA ASP A 195 6.17 7.59 -16.49
C ASP A 195 5.32 6.42 -17.00
N ILE A 196 4.23 6.76 -17.69
CA ILE A 196 3.26 5.78 -18.20
C ILE A 196 3.83 4.86 -19.28
N ASN A 197 4.86 5.28 -20.03
CA ASN A 197 5.50 4.44 -21.04
C ASN A 197 6.36 3.37 -20.36
N GLU A 198 7.15 3.75 -19.36
CA GLU A 198 7.92 2.79 -18.57
C GLU A 198 7.00 1.79 -17.87
N LEU A 199 5.86 2.24 -17.30
CA LEU A 199 4.88 1.31 -16.71
C LEU A 199 4.31 0.34 -17.76
N TYR A 200 3.98 0.83 -18.95
CA TYR A 200 3.50 -0.01 -20.04
C TYR A 200 4.54 -1.08 -20.45
N ASP A 201 5.81 -0.70 -20.54
CA ASP A 201 6.90 -1.63 -20.86
C ASP A 201 7.12 -2.65 -19.74
N MET A 202 7.00 -2.24 -18.47
CA MET A 202 7.02 -3.15 -17.33
C MET A 202 5.85 -4.15 -17.38
N MET A 203 4.63 -3.68 -17.71
CA MET A 203 3.45 -4.54 -17.90
C MET A 203 3.68 -5.58 -18.99
N LEU A 204 4.27 -5.19 -20.14
CA LEU A 204 4.61 -6.13 -21.22
C LEU A 204 5.63 -7.20 -20.80
N GLN A 205 6.56 -6.84 -19.92
CA GLN A 205 7.61 -7.75 -19.42
C GLN A 205 7.15 -8.63 -18.26
N THR A 206 5.98 -8.32 -17.67
CA THR A 206 5.47 -9.04 -16.50
C THR A 206 4.94 -10.42 -16.93
N PRO A 207 5.55 -11.53 -16.47
CA PRO A 207 5.04 -12.85 -16.79
C PRO A 207 3.66 -13.05 -16.16
N ASP A 208 2.81 -13.80 -16.87
CA ASP A 208 1.47 -14.18 -16.45
C ASP A 208 0.50 -13.02 -16.17
N LEU A 209 0.79 -11.81 -16.65
CA LEU A 209 -0.16 -10.69 -16.61
C LEU A 209 -1.30 -10.95 -17.62
N CYS A 210 -2.53 -11.08 -17.12
CA CYS A 210 -3.71 -11.41 -17.92
C CYS A 210 -4.31 -10.19 -18.64
N GLY A 211 -5.23 -10.46 -19.56
CA GLY A 211 -5.97 -9.44 -20.30
C GLY A 211 -5.21 -8.85 -21.49
N LYS A 212 -5.83 -7.86 -22.12
CA LYS A 212 -5.20 -7.11 -23.22
C LYS A 212 -5.12 -5.64 -22.83
N PHE A 213 -3.97 -5.03 -23.00
CA PHE A 213 -3.78 -3.62 -22.71
C PHE A 213 -3.12 -2.89 -23.87
N SER A 214 -3.47 -1.62 -24.02
CA SER A 214 -2.97 -0.71 -25.04
C SER A 214 -3.07 0.73 -24.54
N PHE A 215 -2.33 1.65 -25.16
CA PHE A 215 -2.57 3.07 -24.91
C PHE A 215 -3.95 3.53 -25.38
N SER A 216 -4.52 4.51 -24.66
CA SER A 216 -5.62 5.33 -25.17
C SER A 216 -5.19 6.11 -26.43
N GLU A 217 -6.15 6.58 -27.21
CA GLU A 217 -5.87 7.34 -28.45
C GLU A 217 -5.00 8.60 -28.18
N ASP A 218 -5.20 9.24 -27.03
CA ASP A 218 -4.43 10.41 -26.59
C ASP A 218 -3.16 10.05 -25.81
N LYS A 219 -2.85 8.75 -25.65
CA LYS A 219 -1.71 8.19 -24.93
C LYS A 219 -1.56 8.65 -23.47
N ARG A 220 -2.63 9.15 -22.86
CA ARG A 220 -2.62 9.56 -21.44
C ARG A 220 -2.87 8.41 -20.49
N PHE A 221 -3.48 7.33 -20.97
CA PHE A 221 -3.83 6.19 -20.15
C PHE A 221 -3.41 4.88 -20.82
N ILE A 222 -3.09 3.88 -20.01
CA ILE A 222 -3.12 2.48 -20.41
C ILE A 222 -4.55 2.01 -20.20
N VAL A 223 -5.19 1.58 -21.27
CA VAL A 223 -6.51 0.94 -21.26
C VAL A 223 -6.29 -0.55 -21.17
N TRP A 224 -6.80 -1.17 -20.11
CA TRP A 224 -6.61 -2.59 -19.84
C TRP A 224 -7.95 -3.33 -19.77
N ASP A 225 -8.21 -4.12 -20.82
CA ASP A 225 -9.35 -5.01 -20.95
C ASP A 225 -9.01 -6.35 -20.28
N LEU A 226 -9.20 -6.39 -18.96
CA LEU A 226 -8.92 -7.56 -18.13
C LEU A 226 -10.10 -8.54 -18.04
N PHE A 227 -11.34 -8.04 -18.01
CA PHE A 227 -12.56 -8.87 -17.96
C PHE A 227 -13.59 -8.41 -19.00
N GLU A 228 -14.47 -9.31 -19.46
CA GLU A 228 -15.39 -9.08 -20.60
C GLU A 228 -16.22 -7.79 -20.51
N ASN A 229 -16.60 -7.36 -19.30
CA ASN A 229 -17.42 -6.17 -19.06
C ASN A 229 -16.76 -5.14 -18.13
N ILE A 230 -15.45 -5.26 -17.90
CA ILE A 230 -14.70 -4.36 -17.02
C ILE A 230 -13.44 -3.91 -17.73
N ARG A 231 -13.24 -2.59 -17.70
CA ARG A 231 -12.06 -1.93 -18.23
C ARG A 231 -11.37 -1.20 -17.11
N LEU A 232 -10.05 -1.33 -17.06
CA LEU A 232 -9.20 -0.51 -16.22
C LEU A 232 -8.59 0.61 -17.06
N GLU A 233 -8.51 1.80 -16.49
CA GLU A 233 -7.70 2.88 -17.03
C GLU A 233 -6.63 3.23 -16.00
N ILE A 234 -5.38 3.14 -16.43
CA ILE A 234 -4.21 3.42 -15.61
C ILE A 234 -3.55 4.67 -16.16
N GLY A 235 -3.38 5.68 -15.32
CA GLY A 235 -2.68 6.91 -15.63
C GLY A 235 -1.51 7.11 -14.69
N MET A 236 -0.53 7.89 -15.14
CA MET A 236 0.56 8.37 -14.29
C MET A 236 0.81 9.82 -14.64
N ASP A 237 0.83 10.68 -13.62
CA ASP A 237 1.30 12.04 -13.76
C ASP A 237 2.62 12.25 -12.99
N PHE A 238 3.03 13.50 -12.79
CA PHE A 238 4.30 13.80 -12.13
C PHE A 238 4.28 13.54 -10.61
N ARG A 239 3.11 13.51 -9.96
CA ARG A 239 2.93 13.36 -8.51
C ARG A 239 2.35 12.01 -8.13
N GLU A 240 1.35 11.54 -8.87
CA GLU A 240 0.54 10.40 -8.46
C GLU A 240 0.20 9.50 -9.67
N GLY A 241 0.03 8.22 -9.35
CA GLY A 241 -0.64 7.28 -10.21
C GLY A 241 -2.15 7.45 -10.15
N TYR A 242 -2.82 6.83 -11.11
CA TYR A 242 -4.27 6.75 -11.15
C TYR A 242 -4.67 5.38 -11.66
N ILE A 243 -5.53 4.68 -10.92
CA ILE A 243 -6.17 3.47 -11.42
C ILE A 243 -7.67 3.65 -11.27
N SER A 244 -8.40 3.49 -12.37
CA SER A 244 -9.86 3.44 -12.35
C SER A 244 -10.38 2.13 -12.91
N ILE A 245 -11.49 1.66 -12.33
CA ILE A 245 -12.18 0.46 -12.78
C ILE A 245 -13.57 0.86 -13.23
N GLN A 246 -13.89 0.53 -14.47
CA GLN A 246 -15.09 0.98 -15.16
C GLN A 246 -15.87 -0.21 -15.70
N ARG A 247 -17.20 -0.12 -15.63
CA ARG A 247 -18.09 -1.10 -16.24
C ARG A 247 -18.39 -0.71 -17.68
N LEU A 248 -18.22 -1.65 -18.58
CA LEU A 248 -18.66 -1.53 -19.96
C LEU A 248 -20.14 -1.90 -20.10
N LEU A 249 -20.88 -1.10 -20.87
CA LEU A 249 -22.25 -1.32 -21.31
C LEU A 249 -22.24 -1.21 -22.84
N PHE A 250 -22.44 -2.34 -23.52
CA PHE A 250 -22.35 -2.44 -24.99
C PHE A 250 -21.04 -1.90 -25.56
N GLY A 251 -19.92 -2.22 -24.91
CA GLY A 251 -18.58 -1.78 -25.31
C GLY A 251 -18.26 -0.30 -25.03
N LYS A 252 -19.16 0.45 -24.40
CA LYS A 252 -18.94 1.84 -23.97
C LYS A 252 -18.86 1.94 -22.45
N ILE A 253 -18.13 2.94 -21.96
CA ILE A 253 -18.06 3.25 -20.52
C ILE A 253 -19.47 3.60 -20.04
N GLY A 254 -20.05 2.74 -19.21
CA GLY A 254 -21.39 2.95 -18.65
C GLY A 254 -21.34 3.65 -17.30
N SER A 255 -20.47 3.20 -16.39
CA SER A 255 -20.31 3.78 -15.05
C SER A 255 -18.98 3.35 -14.42
N GLY A 256 -18.30 4.28 -13.74
CA GLY A 256 -17.17 3.96 -12.87
C GLY A 256 -17.60 3.13 -11.65
N ILE A 257 -16.80 2.13 -11.28
CA ILE A 257 -17.00 1.33 -10.06
C ILE A 257 -16.23 1.97 -8.91
N THR A 258 -14.93 2.18 -9.10
CA THR A 258 -14.01 2.75 -8.09
C THR A 258 -12.77 3.31 -8.80
N HIS A 259 -12.01 4.14 -8.09
CA HIS A 259 -10.69 4.60 -8.48
C HIS A 259 -9.86 4.90 -7.23
N TRP A 260 -8.54 4.91 -7.39
CA TRP A 260 -7.61 5.34 -6.35
C TRP A 260 -6.32 5.87 -6.99
N HIS A 261 -5.47 6.47 -6.15
CA HIS A 261 -4.28 7.19 -6.55
C HIS A 261 -3.05 6.55 -5.88
N PRO A 262 -2.49 5.47 -6.44
CA PRO A 262 -1.25 4.90 -5.91
C PRO A 262 -0.08 5.87 -6.16
N SER A 263 0.96 5.82 -5.32
CA SER A 263 2.19 6.51 -5.66
C SER A 263 2.86 5.85 -6.88
N LYS A 264 3.85 6.53 -7.47
CA LYS A 264 4.66 5.95 -8.56
C LYS A 264 5.40 4.69 -8.15
N PHE A 265 5.67 4.54 -6.86
CA PHE A 265 6.37 3.38 -6.31
C PHE A 265 5.44 2.22 -5.97
N GLU A 266 4.11 2.43 -5.99
CA GLU A 266 3.10 1.41 -5.68
C GLU A 266 2.30 0.97 -6.92
N ILE A 267 2.20 1.82 -7.95
CA ILE A 267 1.31 1.57 -9.09
C ILE A 267 1.58 0.24 -9.80
N TYR A 268 2.84 -0.19 -9.86
CA TYR A 268 3.20 -1.46 -10.47
C TYR A 268 2.80 -2.67 -9.61
N ASP A 269 2.82 -2.54 -8.28
CA ASP A 269 2.34 -3.56 -7.36
C ASP A 269 0.83 -3.77 -7.47
N ASP A 270 0.09 -2.67 -7.61
CA ASP A 270 -1.34 -2.72 -7.86
C ASP A 270 -1.65 -3.45 -9.16
N VAL A 271 -0.91 -3.14 -10.24
CA VAL A 271 -1.03 -3.82 -11.53
C VAL A 271 -0.81 -5.32 -11.37
N CYS A 272 0.27 -5.73 -10.69
CA CYS A 272 0.57 -7.15 -10.48
C CYS A 272 -0.51 -7.84 -9.64
N SER A 273 -0.93 -7.20 -8.56
CA SER A 273 -1.97 -7.72 -7.65
C SER A 273 -3.30 -7.90 -8.38
N ILE A 274 -3.64 -6.97 -9.27
CA ILE A 274 -4.89 -7.00 -10.04
C ILE A 274 -4.87 -8.08 -11.13
N GLY A 275 -3.77 -8.20 -11.89
CA GLY A 275 -3.82 -8.85 -13.20
C GLY A 275 -3.07 -10.15 -13.36
N LYS A 276 -2.20 -10.55 -12.42
CA LYS A 276 -1.47 -11.82 -12.58
C LYS A 276 -2.43 -13.01 -12.55
N ARG A 277 -2.14 -14.03 -13.36
CA ARG A 277 -2.87 -15.31 -13.38
C ARG A 277 -2.93 -15.90 -11.97
N GLY A 278 -4.09 -16.43 -11.59
CA GLY A 278 -4.34 -16.96 -10.24
C GLY A 278 -4.72 -15.89 -9.21
N ASN A 279 -4.60 -14.60 -9.53
CA ASN A 279 -5.12 -13.54 -8.68
C ASN A 279 -6.62 -13.30 -8.91
N VAL A 280 -7.24 -12.70 -7.90
CA VAL A 280 -8.64 -12.27 -7.91
C VAL A 280 -8.75 -10.82 -7.50
N LEU A 281 -9.66 -10.11 -8.18
CA LEU A 281 -10.04 -8.75 -7.87
C LEU A 281 -11.47 -8.75 -7.32
N VAL A 282 -11.62 -8.27 -6.10
CA VAL A 282 -12.89 -8.19 -5.41
C VAL A 282 -13.30 -6.74 -5.22
N LEU A 283 -14.44 -6.36 -5.80
CA LEU A 283 -14.96 -5.00 -5.72
C LEU A 283 -16.32 -4.97 -5.06
N ARG A 284 -16.61 -3.85 -4.40
CA ARG A 284 -17.95 -3.51 -3.95
C ARG A 284 -18.35 -2.16 -4.51
N SER A 285 -19.55 -2.08 -5.07
CA SER A 285 -20.17 -0.83 -5.52
C SER A 285 -21.46 -0.61 -4.75
N SER A 286 -21.65 0.58 -4.19
CA SER A 286 -22.90 1.05 -3.59
C SER A 286 -23.31 2.38 -4.21
N TRP A 287 -24.51 2.85 -3.84
CA TRP A 287 -25.00 4.17 -4.24
C TRP A 287 -24.09 5.34 -3.81
N SER A 288 -23.24 5.10 -2.81
CA SER A 288 -22.30 6.07 -2.23
C SER A 288 -20.87 5.96 -2.79
N GLY A 289 -20.64 5.14 -3.83
CA GLY A 289 -19.32 4.88 -4.40
C GLY A 289 -18.92 3.42 -4.35
N GLY A 290 -17.72 3.09 -4.80
CA GLY A 290 -17.18 1.73 -4.75
C GLY A 290 -15.77 1.67 -4.21
N ALA A 291 -15.36 0.48 -3.79
CA ALA A 291 -14.07 0.19 -3.19
C ALA A 291 -13.53 -1.16 -3.66
N VAL A 292 -12.21 -1.25 -3.74
CA VAL A 292 -11.48 -2.52 -3.79
C VAL A 292 -11.54 -3.15 -2.39
N LEU A 293 -12.02 -4.38 -2.30
CA LEU A 293 -12.06 -5.13 -1.05
C LEU A 293 -10.87 -6.09 -0.92
N TYR A 294 -10.34 -6.57 -2.05
CA TYR A 294 -9.19 -7.45 -2.15
C TYR A 294 -8.64 -7.45 -3.58
N SER A 295 -7.32 -7.52 -3.71
CA SER A 295 -6.58 -7.72 -4.95
C SER A 295 -5.36 -8.56 -4.60
N GLY A 296 -5.14 -9.70 -5.27
CA GLY A 296 -4.05 -10.63 -4.95
C GLY A 296 -4.44 -12.10 -5.16
N SER A 297 -3.67 -13.03 -4.61
CA SER A 297 -3.86 -14.47 -4.81
C SER A 297 -5.26 -14.97 -4.44
N LYS A 298 -5.86 -15.79 -5.32
CA LYS A 298 -7.16 -16.45 -5.06
C LYS A 298 -7.14 -17.28 -3.78
N GLU A 299 -6.03 -17.96 -3.52
CA GLU A 299 -5.88 -18.91 -2.41
C GLU A 299 -5.97 -18.21 -1.05
N GLU A 300 -5.63 -16.93 -1.02
CA GLU A 300 -5.65 -16.09 0.18
C GLU A 300 -6.87 -15.19 0.29
N CYS A 301 -7.73 -15.18 -0.73
CA CYS A 301 -8.87 -14.29 -0.79
C CYS A 301 -9.88 -14.64 0.32
N PRO A 302 -10.15 -13.73 1.28
CA PRO A 302 -11.09 -14.00 2.38
C PRO A 302 -12.55 -13.92 1.92
N TYR A 303 -12.78 -13.68 0.63
CA TYR A 303 -14.10 -13.52 0.04
C TYR A 303 -14.43 -14.65 -0.91
N SER A 304 -15.70 -15.05 -0.89
CA SER A 304 -16.23 -16.11 -1.75
C SER A 304 -17.11 -15.51 -2.85
N PRO A 305 -17.04 -16.03 -4.09
CA PRO A 305 -17.89 -15.59 -5.20
C PRO A 305 -19.39 -15.80 -4.92
N ASP A 306 -19.75 -16.77 -4.06
CA ASP A 306 -21.14 -17.12 -3.76
C ASP A 306 -21.78 -16.23 -2.68
N LYS A 307 -20.99 -15.38 -2.04
CA LYS A 307 -21.45 -14.59 -0.90
C LYS A 307 -22.30 -13.40 -1.36
N LYS A 308 -23.61 -13.49 -1.12
CA LYS A 308 -24.55 -12.38 -1.32
C LYS A 308 -24.48 -11.39 -0.16
N TYR A 309 -24.14 -10.14 -0.47
CA TYR A 309 -24.16 -9.04 0.49
C TYR A 309 -25.50 -8.30 0.43
N LEU A 310 -26.03 -7.92 1.59
CA LEU A 310 -27.32 -7.21 1.72
C LEU A 310 -27.33 -5.82 1.06
N PHE A 311 -26.16 -5.17 0.93
CA PHE A 311 -26.06 -3.81 0.41
C PHE A 311 -24.93 -3.64 -0.60
N GLY A 312 -25.28 -3.11 -1.76
CA GLY A 312 -24.36 -2.86 -2.87
C GLY A 312 -24.18 -4.08 -3.78
N LYS A 313 -23.67 -3.83 -4.98
CA LYS A 313 -23.28 -4.87 -5.93
C LYS A 313 -21.86 -5.33 -5.62
N TYR A 314 -21.69 -6.64 -5.58
CA TYR A 314 -20.43 -7.30 -5.32
C TYR A 314 -19.90 -7.89 -6.62
N TYR A 315 -18.60 -7.77 -6.84
CA TYR A 315 -17.93 -8.32 -8.01
C TYR A 315 -16.74 -9.15 -7.55
N TYR A 316 -16.63 -10.36 -8.10
CA TYR A 316 -15.53 -11.27 -7.91
C TYR A 316 -14.99 -11.63 -9.28
N PHE A 317 -13.79 -11.16 -9.59
CA PHE A 317 -13.15 -11.42 -10.87
C PHE A 317 -11.91 -12.27 -10.65
N GLU A 318 -11.75 -13.30 -11.47
CA GLU A 318 -10.64 -14.25 -11.40
C GLU A 318 -9.84 -14.19 -12.69
N ASN A 319 -8.51 -14.09 -12.57
CA ASN A 319 -7.60 -14.13 -13.71
C ASN A 319 -7.23 -15.58 -14.00
N VAL A 320 -7.81 -16.14 -15.07
CA VAL A 320 -7.67 -17.57 -15.40
C VAL A 320 -6.54 -17.84 -16.37
#